data_AF-A0A495Z8S2-F1
#
_entry.id   AF-A0A495Z8S2-F1
#
_cell.length_a   1.000
_cell.length_b   1.000
_cell.length_c   1.000
_cell.angle_alpha   90.00
_cell.angle_beta   90.00
_cell.angle_gamma   90.00
#
_symmetry.space_group_name_H-M   'P 1'
#
loop_
_entity.id
_entity.type
_entity.pdbx_description
1 polymer ?
#
loop_
_entity_poly.entity_id
_entity_poly.type
_entity_poly.pdbx_seq_one_letter_code
_entity_poly.pdbx_strand_id
1 'polypeptide(L)'
;MRLPTSLKAVSMMPLKENKVPRVYNKRRPREIPEDAVYVGRPSPWGNPYKVSHTKTREQAIREFQTYAELKDFYEKDWLTPLKGKDLVCWCSPLPCHADVLLRMANEDIETKRARHAEIGWP
;
A
#
# COMPACT_ATOMS: atom_id res chain seq x y z
N MET A 1 17.52 54.35 -10.29
CA MET A 1 17.82 52.94 -9.97
C MET A 1 17.04 52.54 -8.73
N ARG A 2 16.06 51.64 -8.86
CA ARG A 2 15.39 50.96 -7.73
C ARG A 2 15.27 49.49 -8.10
N LEU A 3 15.95 48.62 -7.36
CA LEU A 3 15.78 47.17 -7.46
C LEU A 3 14.49 46.80 -6.71
N PRO A 4 13.60 45.97 -7.28
CA PRO A 4 12.49 45.46 -6.51
C PRO A 4 12.96 44.37 -5.54
N THR A 5 12.61 44.60 -4.29
CA THR A 5 12.70 43.71 -3.14
C THR A 5 11.82 42.48 -3.28
N SER A 6 12.28 41.39 -2.64
CA SER A 6 11.53 40.20 -2.22
C SER A 6 11.56 39.00 -3.18
N LEU A 7 12.62 38.20 -3.05
CA LEU A 7 12.55 36.75 -3.26
C LEU A 7 11.70 36.18 -2.12
N LYS A 8 10.47 35.76 -2.43
CA LYS A 8 9.63 35.01 -1.50
C LYS A 8 10.36 33.73 -1.08
N ALA A 9 10.54 33.54 0.22
CA ALA A 9 10.96 32.28 0.79
C ALA A 9 9.93 31.20 0.40
N VAL A 10 10.32 30.27 -0.46
CA VAL A 10 9.57 29.03 -0.66
C VAL A 10 9.68 28.27 0.66
N SER A 11 8.55 28.14 1.36
CA SER A 11 8.44 27.34 2.57
C SER A 11 8.88 25.91 2.26
N MET A 12 10.11 25.57 2.62
CA MET A 12 10.62 24.20 2.56
C MET A 12 9.87 23.42 3.64
N MET A 13 8.81 22.74 3.23
CA MET A 13 8.21 21.69 4.07
C MET A 13 9.32 20.71 4.45
N PRO A 14 9.48 20.37 5.74
CA PRO A 14 10.55 19.46 6.16
C PRO A 14 10.39 18.15 5.39
N LEU A 15 11.51 17.66 4.83
CA LEU A 15 11.57 16.36 4.17
C LEU A 15 11.05 15.32 5.17
N LYS A 16 9.90 14.72 4.86
CA LYS A 16 9.33 13.62 5.65
C LYS A 16 10.43 12.56 5.81
N GLU A 17 10.77 12.28 7.05
CA GLU A 17 11.72 11.24 7.45
C GLU A 17 11.44 9.96 6.65
N ASN A 18 12.49 9.29 6.15
CA ASN A 18 12.41 8.06 5.34
C ASN A 18 11.85 6.90 6.18
N LYS A 19 10.56 6.97 6.50
CA LYS A 19 9.83 5.94 7.22
C LYS A 19 9.49 4.84 6.22
N VAL A 20 9.96 3.63 6.50
CA VAL A 20 9.53 2.43 5.77
C VAL A 20 8.08 2.13 6.17
N PRO A 21 7.12 2.20 5.23
CA PRO A 21 5.72 1.92 5.53
C PRO A 21 5.55 0.48 6.03
N ARG A 22 4.61 0.26 6.95
CA ARG A 22 4.31 -1.08 7.50
C ARG A 22 2.82 -1.30 7.74
N VAL A 23 2.45 -2.57 7.99
CA VAL A 23 1.08 -2.95 8.37
C VAL A 23 0.93 -2.95 9.89
N TYR A 24 -0.11 -2.29 10.39
CA TYR A 24 -0.52 -2.27 11.79
C TYR A 24 -1.76 -3.13 12.04
N ASN A 25 -1.82 -3.71 13.23
CA ASN A 25 -2.98 -4.48 13.68
C ASN A 25 -4.05 -3.55 14.25
N LYS A 26 -5.25 -3.54 13.66
CA LYS A 26 -6.39 -2.73 14.12
C LYS A 26 -6.82 -3.01 15.57
N ARG A 27 -6.48 -4.17 16.13
CA ARG A 27 -6.70 -4.54 17.54
C ARG A 27 -5.82 -3.75 18.51
N ARG A 28 -4.81 -3.01 18.04
CA ARG A 28 -3.88 -2.22 18.85
C ARG A 28 -3.90 -0.74 18.45
N PRO A 29 -5.01 -0.01 18.66
CA PRO A 29 -5.19 1.34 18.14
C PRO A 29 -4.16 2.37 18.63
N ARG A 30 -3.58 2.16 19.82
CA ARG A 30 -2.55 3.05 20.38
C ARG A 30 -1.22 3.03 19.59
N GLU A 31 -0.99 1.97 18.81
CA GLU A 31 0.21 1.83 17.98
C GLU A 31 0.02 2.40 16.57
N ILE A 32 -1.21 2.78 16.19
CA ILE A 32 -1.55 3.14 14.81
C ILE A 32 -1.31 4.63 14.58
N PRO A 33 -0.45 5.02 13.62
CA PRO A 33 -0.28 6.42 13.22
C PRO A 33 -1.59 7.03 12.67
N GLU A 34 -1.82 8.32 12.91
CA GLU A 34 -3.04 9.00 12.46
C GLU A 34 -3.23 8.99 10.95
N ASP A 35 -2.15 9.00 10.17
CA ASP A 35 -2.19 9.02 8.72
C ASP A 35 -2.15 7.63 8.06
N ALA A 36 -2.28 6.56 8.86
CA ALA A 36 -2.34 5.18 8.39
C ALA A 36 -3.71 4.86 7.75
N VAL A 37 -3.70 4.13 6.63
CA VAL A 37 -4.90 3.85 5.83
C VAL A 37 -5.50 2.50 6.21
N TYR A 38 -6.79 2.48 6.54
CA TYR A 38 -7.51 1.23 6.77
C TYR A 38 -7.83 0.51 5.46
N VAL A 39 -7.33 -0.72 5.32
CA VAL A 39 -7.49 -1.55 4.12
C VAL A 39 -8.29 -2.83 4.40
N GLY A 40 -8.89 -2.97 5.59
CA GLY A 40 -9.80 -4.07 5.89
C GLY A 40 -11.17 -3.89 5.23
N ARG A 41 -12.03 -4.91 5.29
CA ARG A 41 -13.42 -4.78 4.80
C ARG A 41 -14.22 -3.78 5.65
N PRO A 42 -15.16 -2.99 5.07
CA PRO A 42 -15.57 -2.96 3.66
C PRO A 42 -14.82 -1.90 2.81
N SER A 43 -13.56 -1.58 3.11
CA SER A 43 -12.79 -0.59 2.34
C SER A 43 -12.61 -1.00 0.86
N PRO A 44 -12.28 -0.05 -0.04
CA PRO A 44 -11.94 -0.34 -1.44
C PRO A 44 -10.76 -1.29 -1.66
N TRP A 45 -9.95 -1.53 -0.62
CA TRP A 45 -8.79 -2.42 -0.65
C TRP A 45 -9.00 -3.68 0.22
N GLY A 46 -10.21 -3.92 0.69
CA GLY A 46 -10.55 -5.10 1.47
C GLY A 46 -10.44 -6.38 0.63
N ASN A 47 -9.80 -7.43 1.17
CA ASN A 47 -9.76 -8.72 0.50
C ASN A 47 -11.18 -9.29 0.29
N PRO A 48 -11.65 -9.51 -0.95
CA PRO A 48 -12.96 -10.11 -1.21
C PRO A 48 -12.97 -11.62 -0.90
N TYR A 49 -11.81 -12.27 -0.90
CA TYR A 49 -11.64 -13.69 -0.60
C TYR A 49 -11.58 -13.92 0.91
N LYS A 50 -12.51 -14.71 1.44
CA LYS A 50 -12.63 -15.01 2.86
C LYS A 50 -11.97 -16.35 3.18
N VAL A 51 -11.27 -16.40 4.30
CA VAL A 51 -10.86 -17.67 4.93
C VAL A 51 -12.12 -18.45 5.31
N SER A 52 -12.12 -19.75 5.05
CA SER A 52 -13.22 -20.66 5.38
C SER A 52 -12.66 -22.03 5.79
N HIS A 53 -13.53 -22.97 6.13
CA HIS A 53 -13.15 -24.36 6.39
C HIS A 53 -12.46 -25.08 5.19
N THR A 54 -12.62 -24.55 3.98
CA THR A 54 -12.10 -25.12 2.72
C THR A 54 -11.07 -24.21 2.07
N LYS A 55 -10.87 -22.99 2.60
CA LYS A 55 -9.95 -22.00 2.07
C LYS A 55 -9.02 -21.50 3.16
N THR A 56 -7.74 -21.84 3.05
CA THR A 56 -6.72 -21.35 3.98
C THR A 56 -6.47 -19.85 3.82
N ARG A 57 -5.78 -19.27 4.81
CA ARG A 57 -5.33 -17.88 4.76
C ARG A 57 -4.44 -17.63 3.55
N GLU A 58 -3.53 -18.55 3.26
CA GLU A 58 -2.55 -18.46 2.19
C GLU A 58 -3.25 -18.52 0.83
N GLN A 59 -4.25 -19.38 0.66
CA GLN A 59 -5.08 -19.42 -0.54
C GLN A 59 -5.84 -18.10 -0.74
N ALA A 60 -6.49 -17.57 0.31
CA ALA A 60 -7.20 -16.30 0.23
C ALA A 60 -6.28 -15.10 -0.06
N ILE A 61 -5.02 -15.14 0.39
CA ILE A 61 -4.01 -14.11 0.08
C ILE A 61 -3.50 -14.26 -1.34
N ARG A 62 -3.27 -15.49 -1.82
CA ARG A 62 -2.85 -15.75 -3.20
C ARG A 62 -3.89 -15.28 -4.20
N GLU A 63 -5.17 -15.62 -3.99
CA GLU A 63 -6.26 -15.13 -4.83
C GLU A 63 -6.37 -13.60 -4.78
N PHE A 64 -6.18 -13.00 -3.59
CA PHE A 64 -6.14 -11.55 -3.44
C PHE A 64 -5.00 -10.92 -4.21
N GLN A 65 -3.82 -11.54 -4.23
CA GLN A 65 -2.68 -11.04 -4.98
C GLN A 65 -2.99 -10.97 -6.48
N THR A 66 -3.51 -12.05 -7.06
CA THR A 66 -3.92 -12.04 -8.48
C THR A 66 -5.00 -11.00 -8.75
N TYR A 67 -6.00 -10.88 -7.87
CA TYR A 67 -7.03 -9.85 -7.97
C TYR A 67 -6.43 -8.43 -7.92
N ALA A 68 -5.51 -8.17 -6.99
CA ALA A 68 -4.88 -6.87 -6.83
C ALA A 68 -4.01 -6.53 -8.05
N GLU A 69 -3.25 -7.49 -8.57
CA GLU A 69 -2.42 -7.32 -9.77
C GLU A 69 -3.28 -6.97 -11.00
N LEU A 70 -4.39 -7.68 -11.20
CA LEU A 70 -5.35 -7.36 -12.27
C LEU A 70 -5.99 -6.00 -12.05
N LYS A 71 -6.41 -5.69 -10.82
CA LYS A 71 -7.05 -4.42 -10.51
C LYS A 71 -6.10 -3.23 -10.71
N ASP A 72 -4.85 -3.34 -10.30
CA ASP A 72 -3.81 -2.33 -10.55
C ASP A 72 -3.51 -2.16 -12.04
N PHE A 73 -3.56 -3.25 -12.83
CA PHE A 73 -3.39 -3.19 -14.28
C PHE A 73 -4.52 -2.41 -14.98
N TYR A 74 -5.78 -2.65 -14.62
CA TYR A 74 -6.94 -1.99 -15.24
C TYR A 74 -7.28 -0.64 -14.64
N GLU A 75 -6.99 -0.41 -13.35
CA GLU A 75 -7.27 0.82 -12.62
C GLU A 75 -5.95 1.42 -12.10
N LYS A 76 -5.17 2.03 -13.00
CA LYS A 76 -3.79 2.51 -12.76
C LYS A 76 -3.56 3.39 -11.53
N ASP A 77 -4.60 4.03 -10.99
CA ASP A 77 -4.52 4.90 -9.81
C ASP A 77 -5.08 4.27 -8.53
N TRP A 78 -5.54 3.02 -8.57
CA TRP A 78 -6.17 2.35 -7.43
C TRP A 78 -5.24 2.24 -6.22
N LEU A 79 -3.93 2.06 -6.44
CA LEU A 79 -2.92 1.99 -5.39
C LEU A 79 -2.28 3.33 -5.03
N THR A 80 -2.48 4.39 -5.83
CA THR A 80 -1.90 5.72 -5.60
C THR A 80 -2.16 6.24 -4.17
N PRO A 81 -3.37 6.10 -3.57
CA PRO A 81 -3.63 6.53 -2.21
C PRO A 81 -2.84 5.79 -1.11
N LEU A 82 -2.25 4.63 -1.42
CA LEU A 82 -1.52 3.79 -0.46
C LEU A 82 0.01 4.02 -0.51
N LYS A 83 0.51 4.74 -1.52
CA LYS A 83 1.94 4.96 -1.71
C LYS A 83 2.54 5.75 -0.54
N GLY A 84 3.59 5.21 0.07
CA GLY A 84 4.26 5.78 1.24
C GLY A 84 3.43 5.76 2.52
N LYS A 85 2.29 5.04 2.55
CA LYS A 85 1.37 5.01 3.70
C LYS A 85 1.50 3.73 4.50
N ASP A 86 1.49 3.90 5.81
CA ASP A 86 1.21 2.78 6.71
C ASP A 86 -0.20 2.25 6.47
N LEU A 87 -0.37 0.93 6.56
CA LEU A 87 -1.65 0.28 6.33
C LEU A 87 -2.18 -0.33 7.62
N VAL A 88 -3.50 -0.44 7.74
CA VAL A 88 -4.17 -1.00 8.91
C VAL A 88 -5.08 -2.14 8.49
N CYS A 89 -4.89 -3.30 9.13
CA CYS A 89 -5.73 -4.47 8.93
C CYS A 89 -5.95 -5.23 10.26
N TRP A 90 -6.96 -6.09 10.32
CA TRP A 90 -7.24 -6.93 11.49
C TRP A 90 -6.38 -8.20 11.57
N CYS A 91 -5.78 -8.64 10.46
CA CYS A 91 -5.09 -9.95 10.38
C CYS A 91 -3.62 -9.90 10.80
N SER A 92 -2.93 -8.77 10.61
CA SER A 92 -1.52 -8.58 11.00
C SER A 92 -1.31 -8.90 12.48
N PRO A 93 -0.21 -9.54 12.92
CA PRO A 93 1.02 -9.84 12.17
C PRO A 93 1.03 -11.20 11.46
N LEU A 94 -0.08 -11.94 11.45
CA LEU A 94 -0.20 -13.14 10.61
C LEU A 94 -0.22 -12.72 9.13
N PRO A 95 0.05 -13.63 8.18
CA PRO A 95 0.01 -13.31 6.75
C PRO A 95 -1.25 -12.52 6.39
N CYS A 96 -1.06 -11.36 5.77
CA CYS A 96 -2.11 -10.38 5.57
C CYS A 96 -2.18 -9.92 4.11
N HIS A 97 -3.40 -9.69 3.63
CA HIS A 97 -3.61 -9.07 2.32
C HIS A 97 -3.04 -7.64 2.26
N ALA A 98 -2.96 -6.96 3.41
CA ALA A 98 -2.32 -5.65 3.51
C ALA A 98 -0.82 -5.71 3.20
N ASP A 99 -0.14 -6.83 3.40
CA ASP A 99 1.28 -6.98 3.04
C ASP A 99 1.45 -6.96 1.51
N VAL A 100 0.49 -7.55 0.78
CA VAL A 100 0.45 -7.50 -0.69
C VAL A 100 0.27 -6.06 -1.18
N LEU A 101 -0.72 -5.34 -0.61
CA LEU A 101 -0.97 -3.93 -0.95
C LEU A 101 0.24 -3.04 -0.63
N LEU A 102 0.85 -3.24 0.55
CA LEU A 102 2.01 -2.49 0.99
C LEU A 102 3.17 -2.66 0.01
N ARG A 103 3.44 -3.90 -0.41
CA ARG A 103 4.45 -4.19 -1.43
C ARG A 103 4.12 -3.48 -2.74
N MET A 104 2.94 -3.75 -3.31
CA MET A 104 2.58 -3.25 -4.64
C MET A 104 2.54 -1.71 -4.72
N ALA A 105 2.10 -1.03 -3.65
CA ALA A 105 2.03 0.43 -3.63
C ALA A 105 3.39 1.12 -3.48
N ASN A 106 4.42 0.40 -3.02
CA ASN A 106 5.75 0.97 -2.72
C ASN A 106 6.89 0.33 -3.53
N GLU A 107 6.59 -0.66 -4.37
CA GLU A 107 7.55 -1.29 -5.28
C GLU A 107 7.88 -0.34 -6.44
N ASP A 108 9.16 -0.22 -6.77
CA ASP A 108 9.60 0.58 -7.92
C ASP A 108 9.35 -0.17 -9.24
N ILE A 109 9.33 0.59 -10.34
CA ILE A 109 8.98 0.07 -11.66
C ILE A 109 9.97 -0.99 -12.17
N GLU A 110 11.25 -0.89 -11.81
CA GLU A 110 12.27 -1.83 -12.28
C GLU A 110 12.13 -3.16 -11.56
N THR A 111 11.90 -3.15 -10.24
CA THR A 111 11.59 -4.37 -9.48
C THR A 111 10.31 -5.04 -10.00
N LYS A 112 9.28 -4.26 -10.32
CA LYS A 112 8.03 -4.79 -10.90
C LYS A 112 8.26 -5.43 -12.28
N ARG A 113 9.07 -4.78 -13.14
CA ARG A 113 9.44 -5.29 -14.47
C ARG A 113 10.24 -6.59 -14.40
N ALA A 114 11.25 -6.65 -13.53
CA ALA A 114 12.07 -7.84 -13.34
C ALA A 114 11.21 -9.05 -12.98
N ARG A 115 10.30 -8.89 -12.01
CA ARG A 115 9.35 -9.94 -11.60
C ARG A 115 8.48 -10.44 -12.76
N HIS A 116 7.93 -9.53 -13.57
CA HIS A 116 7.07 -9.90 -14.69
C HIS A 116 7.85 -10.61 -15.81
N ALA A 117 9.10 -10.20 -16.05
CA ALA A 117 9.98 -10.85 -17.02
C ALA A 117 10.33 -12.29 -16.62
N GLU A 118 10.52 -12.56 -15.32
CA GLU A 118 10.82 -13.91 -14.81
C GLU A 118 9.65 -14.89 -14.94
N ILE A 119 8.41 -14.40 -14.85
CA ILE A 119 7.19 -15.22 -14.87
C ILE A 119 6.51 -15.29 -16.25
N GLY A 120 7.03 -14.62 -17.27
CA GLY A 120 6.48 -14.65 -18.63
C GLY A 120 5.08 -14.02 -18.75
N TRP A 121 4.80 -12.97 -17.97
CA TRP A 121 3.55 -12.23 -18.08
C TRP A 121 3.53 -11.40 -19.39
N PRO A 122 2.46 -11.49 -20.22
CA PRO A 122 2.37 -10.80 -21.51
C PRO A 122 2.32 -9.27 -21.41
#